data_AF-A0A2D5BRN7-F1
#
_entry.id   AF-A0A2D5BRN7-F1
#
_cell.length_a   1.000
_cell.length_b   1.000
_cell.length_c   1.000
_cell.angle_alpha   90.00
_cell.angle_beta   90.00
_cell.angle_gamma   90.00
#
_symmetry.space_group_name_H-M   'P 1'
#
loop_
_entity.id
_entity.type
_entity.pdbx_description
1 polymer ?
#
loop_
_entity_poly.entity_id
_entity_poly.type
_entity_poly.pdbx_seq_one_letter_code
_entity_poly.pdbx_strand_id
1 'polypeptide(L)'
;MLFFLPHDLVNLVLTFELQISPLELSEDIDFFVTWHNTVPSLFLSPRLLDTRYLFFVANPMLVNHPYTPRRHLAMRPADIWSQTLPALGQMICRERIREVRSYKKCILRWIYDCVENRDVVYYKVLYSKILRKLSPLHFRPSAHWAFVREALRQVGDVSLS
;
A
#
# COMPACT_ATOMS: atom_id res chain seq x y z
N MET A 1 7.90 -17.98 -13.21
CA MET A 1 7.89 -18.63 -14.54
C MET A 1 7.13 -19.96 -14.43
N LEU A 2 5.80 -19.90 -14.25
CA LEU A 2 4.90 -21.05 -14.07
C LEU A 2 4.03 -21.33 -15.32
N PHE A 3 4.14 -20.50 -16.35
CA PHE A 3 3.24 -20.49 -17.53
C PHE A 3 3.52 -21.56 -18.59
N PHE A 4 4.47 -22.48 -18.37
CA PHE A 4 4.83 -23.54 -19.34
C PHE A 4 4.38 -24.95 -18.90
N LEU A 5 3.69 -25.09 -17.77
CA LEU A 5 3.17 -26.37 -17.32
C LEU A 5 1.77 -26.62 -17.90
N PRO A 6 1.44 -27.87 -18.29
CA PRO A 6 0.07 -28.27 -18.56
C PRO A 6 -0.87 -27.82 -17.45
N HIS A 7 -2.06 -27.35 -17.81
CA HIS A 7 -3.02 -26.73 -16.90
C HIS A 7 -3.36 -27.62 -15.67
N ASP A 8 -3.34 -28.94 -15.87
CA ASP A 8 -3.59 -29.95 -14.85
C ASP A 8 -2.48 -30.03 -13.79
N LEU A 9 -1.21 -29.82 -14.18
CA LEU A 9 -0.07 -29.82 -13.28
C LEU A 9 0.02 -28.51 -12.49
N VAL A 10 -0.34 -27.38 -13.10
CA VAL A 10 -0.48 -26.09 -12.39
C VAL A 10 -1.58 -26.21 -11.33
N ASN A 11 -2.74 -26.75 -11.69
CA ASN A 11 -3.84 -27.02 -10.76
C ASN A 11 -3.39 -27.90 -9.59
N LEU A 12 -2.66 -28.99 -9.86
CA LEU A 12 -2.24 -29.93 -8.85
C LEU A 12 -1.23 -29.32 -7.86
N VAL A 13 -0.22 -28.58 -8.34
CA VAL A 13 0.77 -27.90 -7.48
C VAL A 13 0.12 -26.80 -6.65
N LEU A 14 -0.72 -25.95 -7.24
CA LEU A 14 -1.40 -24.87 -6.51
C LEU A 14 -2.38 -25.40 -5.46
N THR A 15 -3.04 -26.51 -5.75
CA THR A 15 -3.99 -27.13 -4.81
C THR A 15 -3.27 -27.83 -3.65
N PHE A 16 -2.14 -28.49 -3.91
CA PHE A 16 -1.37 -29.18 -2.87
C PHE A 16 -0.57 -28.23 -1.96
N GLU A 17 0.17 -27.27 -2.53
CA GLU A 17 1.10 -26.41 -1.76
C GLU A 17 0.41 -25.18 -1.18
N LEU A 18 -0.49 -24.56 -1.95
CA LEU A 18 -1.06 -23.25 -1.63
C LEU A 18 -2.55 -23.30 -1.27
N GLN A 19 -3.21 -24.42 -1.58
CA GLN A 19 -4.64 -24.65 -1.41
C GLN A 19 -5.49 -23.58 -2.12
N ILE A 20 -5.08 -23.18 -3.34
CA ILE A 20 -5.78 -22.18 -4.15
C ILE A 20 -6.02 -22.67 -5.57
N SER A 21 -7.02 -22.07 -6.22
CA SER A 21 -7.26 -22.27 -7.67
C SER A 21 -6.36 -21.34 -8.51
N PRO A 22 -6.13 -21.63 -9.80
CA PRO A 22 -5.42 -20.70 -10.69
C PRO A 22 -6.13 -19.36 -10.85
N LEU A 23 -7.47 -19.35 -10.79
CA LEU A 23 -8.25 -18.11 -10.84
C LEU A 23 -7.96 -17.24 -9.63
N GLU A 24 -7.98 -17.83 -8.43
CA GLU A 24 -7.63 -17.15 -7.18
C GLU A 24 -6.18 -16.65 -7.20
N LEU A 25 -5.25 -17.44 -7.74
CA LEU A 25 -3.87 -17.00 -7.95
C LEU A 25 -3.78 -15.78 -8.86
N SER A 26 -4.52 -15.77 -9.98
CA SER A 26 -4.55 -14.63 -10.90
C SER A 26 -5.09 -13.38 -10.20
N GLU A 27 -6.21 -13.50 -9.50
CA GLU A 27 -6.82 -12.39 -8.73
C GLU A 27 -5.88 -11.85 -7.64
N ASP A 28 -5.17 -12.75 -6.94
CA ASP A 28 -4.19 -12.36 -5.93
C ASP A 28 -2.99 -11.62 -6.54
N ILE A 29 -2.45 -12.13 -7.66
CA ILE A 29 -1.35 -11.48 -8.37
C ILE A 29 -1.78 -10.09 -8.83
N ASP A 30 -2.94 -9.96 -9.47
CA ASP A 30 -3.46 -8.68 -9.94
C ASP A 30 -3.65 -7.70 -8.77
N PHE A 31 -4.18 -8.18 -7.64
CA PHE A 31 -4.31 -7.39 -6.42
C PHE A 31 -2.94 -6.90 -5.92
N PHE A 32 -1.97 -7.80 -5.74
CA PHE A 32 -0.65 -7.44 -5.21
C PHE A 32 0.11 -6.50 -6.15
N VAL A 33 0.09 -6.77 -7.46
CA VAL A 33 0.72 -5.92 -8.48
C VAL A 33 0.08 -4.53 -8.49
N THR A 34 -1.24 -4.44 -8.33
CA THR A 34 -1.93 -3.15 -8.25
C THR A 34 -1.43 -2.34 -7.05
N TRP A 35 -1.33 -2.97 -5.87
CA TRP A 35 -0.85 -2.31 -4.66
C TRP A 35 0.61 -1.89 -4.77
N HIS A 36 1.47 -2.79 -5.24
CA HIS A 36 2.89 -2.56 -5.50
C HIS A 36 3.14 -1.33 -6.36
N ASN A 37 2.40 -1.17 -7.45
CA ASN A 37 2.56 -0.07 -8.40
C ASN A 37 1.90 1.23 -7.93
N THR A 38 0.95 1.15 -7.00
CA THR A 38 0.12 2.31 -6.61
C THR A 38 0.56 2.93 -5.30
N VAL A 39 0.93 2.12 -4.30
CA VAL A 39 1.17 2.57 -2.93
C VAL A 39 2.66 2.43 -2.59
N PRO A 40 3.33 3.53 -2.22
CA PRO A 40 4.70 3.49 -1.70
C PRO A 40 4.87 2.49 -0.56
N SER A 41 5.93 1.70 -0.63
CA SER A 41 6.28 0.70 0.38
C SER A 41 6.37 1.28 1.80
N LEU A 42 6.80 2.55 1.93
CA LEU A 42 6.84 3.23 3.23
C LEU A 42 5.47 3.28 3.93
N PHE A 43 4.36 3.36 3.17
CA PHE A 43 3.00 3.45 3.70
C PHE A 43 2.36 2.08 3.98
N LEU A 44 3.03 1.00 3.62
CA LEU A 44 2.57 -0.36 3.86
C LEU A 44 3.24 -0.93 5.10
N SER A 45 2.54 -1.82 5.80
CA SER A 45 3.12 -2.63 6.86
C SER A 45 4.19 -3.56 6.27
N PRO A 46 5.33 -3.77 6.96
CA PRO A 46 6.37 -4.68 6.48
C PRO A 46 5.93 -6.15 6.48
N ARG A 47 4.92 -6.49 7.26
CA ARG A 47 4.50 -7.86 7.53
C ARG A 47 2.99 -7.99 7.71
N LEU A 48 2.46 -9.17 7.40
CA LEU A 48 1.08 -9.56 7.62
C LEU A 48 1.04 -10.87 8.42
N LEU A 49 -0.02 -11.09 9.18
CA LEU A 49 -0.20 -12.34 9.92
C LEU A 49 -0.72 -13.42 8.96
N ASP A 50 0.01 -14.53 8.84
CA ASP A 50 -0.50 -15.74 8.21
C ASP A 50 -1.43 -16.46 9.20
N THR A 51 -2.68 -16.64 8.84
CA THR A 51 -3.73 -17.18 9.70
C THR A 51 -3.68 -18.70 9.82
N ARG A 52 -2.98 -19.41 8.92
CA ARG A 52 -2.84 -20.87 8.99
C ARG A 52 -1.95 -21.29 10.16
N TYR A 53 -0.88 -20.53 10.35
CA TYR A 53 0.20 -20.87 11.26
C TYR A 53 0.38 -19.83 12.38
N LEU A 54 -0.38 -18.74 12.34
CA LEU A 54 -0.34 -17.63 13.31
C LEU A 54 1.05 -17.01 13.47
N PHE A 55 1.80 -16.88 12.38
CA PHE A 55 3.08 -16.18 12.34
C PHE A 55 3.09 -15.06 11.31
N PHE A 56 3.98 -14.08 11.50
CA PHE A 56 4.10 -12.97 10.57
C PHE A 56 4.94 -13.35 9.35
N VAL A 57 4.35 -13.20 8.17
CA VAL A 57 5.03 -13.28 6.88
C VAL A 57 5.34 -11.88 6.35
N ALA A 58 6.30 -11.80 5.43
CA ALA A 58 6.54 -10.62 4.62
C ALA A 58 5.25 -10.17 3.90
N ASN A 59 4.96 -8.86 3.86
CA ASN A 59 3.78 -8.34 3.19
C ASN A 59 3.91 -8.49 1.66
N PRO A 60 3.07 -9.30 0.97
CA PRO A 60 3.21 -9.54 -0.47
C PRO A 60 2.89 -8.31 -1.34
N MET A 61 2.29 -7.26 -0.78
CA MET A 61 2.07 -5.98 -1.48
C MET A 61 3.36 -5.17 -1.65
N LEU A 62 4.44 -5.54 -0.97
CA LEU A 62 5.75 -4.90 -1.10
C LEU A 62 6.54 -5.48 -2.28
N VAL A 63 7.36 -4.64 -2.89
CA VAL A 63 8.24 -5.01 -4.00
C VAL A 63 9.24 -6.09 -3.58
N ASN A 64 9.35 -7.15 -4.38
CA ASN A 64 10.28 -8.27 -4.16
C ASN A 64 9.98 -9.13 -2.92
N HIS A 65 8.77 -9.05 -2.35
CA HIS A 65 8.36 -9.93 -1.27
C HIS A 65 7.75 -11.24 -1.79
N PRO A 66 7.92 -12.36 -1.06
CA PRO A 66 7.37 -13.65 -1.46
C PRO A 66 5.84 -13.61 -1.52
N TYR A 67 5.29 -14.35 -2.47
CA TYR A 67 3.86 -14.56 -2.59
C TYR A 67 3.33 -15.38 -1.41
N THR A 68 2.23 -14.91 -0.82
CA THR A 68 1.41 -15.68 0.12
C THR A 68 -0.06 -15.46 -0.28
N PRO A 69 -0.88 -16.53 -0.40
CA PRO A 69 -2.28 -16.38 -0.80
C PRO A 69 -3.07 -15.47 0.14
N ARG A 70 -3.90 -14.58 -0.41
CA ARG A 70 -4.68 -13.62 0.40
C ARG A 70 -5.60 -14.30 1.40
N ARG A 71 -6.17 -15.46 1.04
CA ARG A 71 -7.06 -16.24 1.92
C ARG A 71 -6.41 -16.63 3.26
N HIS A 72 -5.08 -16.70 3.29
CA HIS A 72 -4.30 -17.06 4.46
C HIS A 72 -3.73 -15.85 5.19
N LEU A 73 -4.04 -14.62 4.76
CA LEU A 73 -3.50 -13.40 5.34
C LEU A 73 -4.56 -12.65 6.15
N ALA A 74 -4.19 -12.18 7.33
CA ALA A 74 -4.93 -11.14 8.02
C ALA A 74 -4.80 -9.84 7.23
N MET A 75 -5.88 -9.47 6.53
CA MET A 75 -5.92 -8.36 5.59
C MET A 75 -6.84 -7.25 6.09
N ARG A 76 -6.91 -6.98 7.40
CA ARG A 76 -7.67 -5.82 7.88
C ARG A 76 -6.92 -4.55 7.44
N PRO A 77 -7.60 -3.41 7.23
CA PRO A 77 -6.92 -2.18 6.84
C PRO A 77 -5.73 -1.82 7.74
N ALA A 78 -5.87 -2.02 9.06
CA ALA A 78 -4.81 -1.80 10.05
C ALA A 78 -3.62 -2.78 9.94
N ASP A 79 -3.79 -3.93 9.29
CA ASP A 79 -2.71 -4.89 9.03
C ASP A 79 -1.91 -4.48 7.77
N ILE A 80 -2.60 -3.91 6.78
CA ILE A 80 -2.05 -3.53 5.47
C ILE A 80 -1.27 -2.21 5.57
N TRP A 81 -1.88 -1.20 6.18
CA TRP A 81 -1.35 0.15 6.24
C TRP A 81 -0.40 0.31 7.43
N SER A 82 0.73 0.97 7.21
CA SER A 82 1.57 1.44 8.31
C SER A 82 1.13 2.81 8.82
N GLN A 83 1.63 3.20 9.99
CA GLN A 83 1.30 4.49 10.61
C GLN A 83 1.99 5.70 9.93
N THR A 84 2.81 5.45 8.91
CA THR A 84 3.61 6.49 8.26
C THR A 84 2.76 7.46 7.42
N LEU A 85 1.70 6.99 6.75
CA LEU A 85 0.81 7.88 5.98
C LEU A 85 0.05 8.86 6.90
N PRO A 86 -0.59 8.42 8.00
CA PRO A 86 -1.11 9.32 9.03
C PRO A 86 -0.05 10.26 9.60
N ALA A 87 1.15 9.74 9.92
CA ALA A 87 2.24 10.56 10.46
C ALA A 87 2.65 11.69 9.49
N LEU A 88 2.77 11.39 8.19
CA LEU A 88 3.03 12.39 7.16
C LEU A 88 1.95 13.47 7.14
N GLY A 89 0.67 13.08 7.16
CA GLY A 89 -0.45 14.01 7.23
C GLY A 89 -0.41 14.91 8.47
N GLN A 90 0.04 14.39 9.61
CA GLN A 90 0.18 15.17 10.83
C GLN A 90 1.34 16.18 10.78
N MET A 91 2.38 15.92 9.98
CA MET A 91 3.50 16.86 9.80
C MET A 91 3.17 18.05 8.89
N ILE A 92 2.06 18.00 8.14
CA ILE A 92 1.61 19.12 7.27
C ILE A 92 1.30 20.37 8.11
N CYS A 93 1.77 21.52 7.62
CA CYS A 93 1.48 22.84 8.15
C CYS A 93 0.12 23.35 7.64
N ARG A 94 -0.76 23.81 8.54
CA ARG A 94 -2.16 24.16 8.22
C ARG A 94 -2.25 25.40 7.34
N GLU A 95 -1.27 26.28 7.46
CA GLU A 95 -1.19 27.57 6.79
C GLU A 95 -0.64 27.37 5.38
N ARG A 96 0.49 26.68 5.25
CA ARG A 96 1.20 26.45 3.98
C ARG A 96 0.44 25.55 3.02
N ILE A 97 -0.34 24.59 3.52
CA ILE A 97 -1.11 23.68 2.66
C ILE A 97 -2.25 24.39 1.89
N ARG A 98 -2.58 25.64 2.23
CA ARG A 98 -3.58 26.40 1.49
C ARG A 98 -3.13 26.74 0.07
N GLU A 99 -1.82 26.75 -0.18
CA GLU A 99 -1.22 26.98 -1.51
C GLU A 99 -1.72 25.95 -2.53
N VAL A 100 -1.96 24.70 -2.09
CA VAL A 100 -2.52 23.63 -2.95
C VAL A 100 -4.06 23.57 -2.92
N ARG A 101 -4.71 24.66 -2.49
CA ARG A 101 -6.19 24.82 -2.41
C ARG A 101 -6.87 23.73 -1.59
N SER A 102 -6.25 23.33 -0.49
CA SER A 102 -6.80 22.33 0.43
C SER A 102 -6.56 22.72 1.89
N TYR A 103 -7.22 22.00 2.80
CA TYR A 103 -7.10 22.19 4.24
C TYR A 103 -6.56 20.92 4.87
N LYS A 104 -5.72 21.07 5.91
CA LYS A 104 -5.16 19.92 6.65
C LYS A 104 -6.24 18.94 7.11
N LYS A 105 -7.39 19.43 7.61
CA LYS A 105 -8.50 18.56 8.05
C LYS A 105 -9.06 17.70 6.90
N CYS A 106 -9.21 18.26 5.71
CA CYS A 106 -9.68 17.53 4.53
C CYS A 106 -8.67 16.44 4.12
N ILE A 107 -7.37 16.78 4.17
CA ILE A 107 -6.30 15.84 3.85
C ILE A 107 -6.26 14.70 4.86
N LEU A 108 -6.36 15.01 6.15
CA LEU A 108 -6.45 13.99 7.19
C LEU A 108 -7.67 13.10 6.99
N ARG A 109 -8.82 13.65 6.63
CA ARG A 109 -10.01 12.84 6.29
C ARG A 109 -9.72 11.85 5.17
N TRP A 110 -9.14 12.30 4.06
CA TRP A 110 -8.78 11.39 2.96
C TRP A 110 -7.72 10.36 3.34
N ILE A 111 -6.80 10.70 4.24
CA ILE A 111 -5.84 9.74 4.80
C ILE A 111 -6.57 8.69 5.64
N TYR A 112 -7.51 9.09 6.49
CA TYR A 112 -8.35 8.16 7.25
C TYR A 112 -9.18 7.27 6.33
N ASP A 113 -9.78 7.83 5.28
CA ASP A 113 -10.47 7.06 4.24
C ASP A 113 -9.54 5.99 3.63
N CYS A 114 -8.24 6.26 3.48
CA CYS A 114 -7.29 5.24 3.00
C CYS A 114 -7.06 4.14 4.06
N VAL A 115 -6.68 4.52 5.29
CA VAL A 115 -6.25 3.55 6.30
C VAL A 115 -7.39 2.73 6.92
N GLU A 116 -8.64 3.16 6.73
CA GLU A 116 -9.84 2.43 7.13
C GLU A 116 -10.39 1.52 6.03
N ASN A 117 -9.82 1.57 4.81
CA ASN A 117 -10.27 0.77 3.67
C ASN A 117 -9.16 -0.12 3.09
N ARG A 118 -9.58 -1.22 2.45
CA ARG A 118 -8.70 -2.17 1.75
C ARG A 118 -8.65 -1.92 0.24
N ASP A 119 -9.39 -0.92 -0.24
CA ASP A 119 -9.41 -0.57 -1.66
C ASP A 119 -8.35 0.49 -1.93
N VAL A 120 -7.44 0.18 -2.86
CA VAL A 120 -6.37 1.06 -3.29
C VAL A 120 -6.88 2.34 -3.97
N VAL A 121 -8.14 2.35 -4.44
CA VAL A 121 -8.78 3.51 -5.07
C VAL A 121 -8.77 4.73 -4.16
N TYR A 122 -8.95 4.55 -2.84
CA TYR A 122 -8.88 5.65 -1.88
C TYR A 122 -7.51 6.34 -1.92
N TYR A 123 -6.44 5.55 -2.05
CA TYR A 123 -5.09 6.10 -2.21
C TYR A 123 -4.91 6.82 -3.54
N LYS A 124 -5.42 6.28 -4.66
CA LYS A 124 -5.38 6.96 -5.97
C LYS A 124 -6.08 8.32 -5.93
N VAL A 125 -7.21 8.41 -5.23
CA VAL A 125 -7.94 9.67 -5.00
C VAL A 125 -7.12 10.64 -4.14
N LEU A 126 -6.55 10.16 -3.04
CA LEU A 126 -5.67 10.97 -2.18
C LEU A 126 -4.47 11.50 -2.98
N TYR A 127 -3.81 10.63 -3.75
CA TYR A 127 -2.64 10.97 -4.55
C TYR A 127 -2.96 12.07 -5.56
N SER A 128 -3.99 11.88 -6.39
CA SER A 128 -4.37 12.80 -7.46
C SER A 128 -4.81 14.17 -6.93
N LYS A 129 -5.48 14.19 -5.75
CA LYS A 129 -5.95 15.42 -5.12
C LYS A 129 -4.84 16.20 -4.42
N ILE A 130 -4.00 15.50 -3.63
CA ILE A 130 -3.04 16.16 -2.74
C ILE A 130 -1.61 15.66 -2.84
N LEU A 131 -1.31 14.35 -2.76
CA LEU A 131 0.07 13.89 -2.50
C LEU A 131 1.03 14.31 -3.61
N ARG A 132 0.62 14.24 -4.89
CA ARG A 132 1.44 14.67 -6.03
C ARG A 132 1.75 16.17 -6.06
N LYS A 133 1.01 16.98 -5.30
CA LYS A 133 1.20 18.44 -5.19
C LYS A 133 2.03 18.81 -3.98
N LEU A 134 2.31 17.87 -3.07
CA LEU A 134 3.06 18.17 -1.86
C LEU A 134 4.53 18.44 -2.19
N SER A 135 5.09 19.44 -1.51
CA SER A 135 6.50 19.79 -1.56
C SER A 135 7.00 19.92 -0.12
N PRO A 136 8.33 19.94 0.11
CA PRO A 136 8.89 20.13 1.45
C PRO A 136 8.39 21.40 2.15
N LEU A 137 8.03 22.44 1.40
CA LEU A 137 7.55 23.70 1.95
C LEU A 137 6.22 23.54 2.71
N HIS A 138 5.34 22.62 2.31
CA HIS A 138 4.03 22.43 2.96
C HIS A 138 4.10 21.81 4.36
N PHE A 139 5.28 21.38 4.81
CA PHE A 139 5.49 20.75 6.11
C PHE A 139 5.94 21.76 7.17
N ARG A 140 5.74 21.42 8.44
CA ARG A 140 6.15 22.26 9.58
C ARG A 140 7.69 22.35 9.66
N PRO A 141 8.26 23.49 10.12
CA PRO A 141 9.70 23.61 10.34
C PRO A 141 10.29 22.52 11.25
N SER A 142 9.51 22.07 12.24
CA SER A 142 9.88 21.03 13.21
C SER A 142 9.61 19.59 12.73
N ALA A 143 9.21 19.39 11.48
CA ALA A 143 9.00 18.05 10.94
C ALA A 143 10.31 17.28 10.80
N HIS A 144 10.24 15.95 10.85
CA HIS A 144 11.41 15.10 10.63
C HIS A 144 11.79 15.07 9.14
N TRP A 145 12.71 15.93 8.73
CA TRP A 145 13.02 16.19 7.32
C TRP A 145 13.54 14.98 6.53
N ALA A 146 14.24 14.04 7.17
CA ALA A 146 14.65 12.81 6.48
C ALA A 146 13.43 11.94 6.11
N PHE A 147 12.44 11.87 7.01
CA PHE A 147 11.20 11.14 6.76
C PHE A 147 10.35 11.82 5.68
N VAL A 148 10.18 13.14 5.78
CA VAL A 148 9.41 13.92 4.78
C VAL A 148 10.02 13.79 3.39
N ARG A 149 11.35 13.92 3.27
CA ARG A 149 12.04 13.79 1.98
C ARG A 149 11.86 12.39 1.40
N GLU A 150 12.02 11.35 2.20
CA GLU A 150 11.84 9.97 1.72
C GLU A 150 10.40 9.69 1.31
N ALA A 151 9.42 10.15 2.11
CA ALA A 151 8.01 10.01 1.77
C ALA A 151 7.66 10.71 0.45
N LEU A 152 8.13 11.95 0.25
CA LEU A 152 7.90 12.69 -1.00
C LEU A 152 8.63 12.06 -2.18
N ARG A 153 9.83 11.53 -1.98
CA ARG A 153 10.60 10.80 -3.00
C ARG A 153 9.82 9.58 -3.48
N GLN A 154 9.40 8.70 -2.57
CA GLN A 154 8.65 7.50 -2.96
C GLN A 154 7.27 7.83 -3.54
N VAL A 155 6.60 8.89 -3.09
CA VAL A 155 5.36 9.39 -3.73
C VAL A 155 5.64 9.84 -5.16
N GLY A 156 6.75 10.52 -5.41
CA GLY A 156 7.16 10.96 -6.75
C GLY A 156 7.48 9.78 -7.70
N ASP A 157 8.01 8.69 -7.16
CA ASP A 157 8.36 7.48 -7.91
C ASP A 157 7.12 6.67 -8.36
N VAL A 158 5.94 6.93 -7.78
CA VAL A 158 4.69 6.24 -8.16
C VAL A 158 4.28 6.67 -9.57
N SER A 159 4.47 5.77 -10.54
CA SER A 159 3.96 5.91 -11.90
C SER A 159 2.49 5.48 -11.93
N LEU A 160 1.56 6.39 -11.61
CA LEU A 160 0.14 6.13 -11.86
C LEU A 160 -0.12 6.25 -13.37
N SER A 161 -0.01 5.13 -14.09
CA SER A 161 -0.50 4.97 -15.48
C SER A 161 -2.01 4.91 -15.54
#